data_AF-A0A529JSD3-F1
#
_entry.id   AF-A0A529JSD3-F1
#
_cell.length_a   1.000
_cell.length_b   1.000
_cell.length_c   1.000
_cell.angle_alpha   90.00
_cell.angle_beta   90.00
_cell.angle_gamma   90.00
#
_symmetry.space_group_name_H-M   'P 1'
#
loop_
_entity.id
_entity.type
_entity.pdbx_description
1 polymer ?
#
loop_
_entity_poly.entity_id
_entity_poly.type
_entity_poly.pdbx_seq_one_letter_code
_entity_poly.pdbx_strand_id
1 'polypeptide(L)'
;RVSGEGHIVCGHCRNCRAGRGHLCRNTLGVGVNRPGAFGEYLAIPQHNVVPIPDDVPDEIAAIFDPLGNAVHTALSFDLVGEDVLVTGAGPIGIMGALVAQCVGARKVVITDINP
;
A
#
# COMPACT_ATOMS: atom_id res chain seq x y z
N ARG A 1 11.40 10.83 10.35
CA ARG A 1 11.08 9.38 10.46
C ARG A 1 10.83 8.84 9.05
N VAL A 2 10.93 7.53 8.83
CA VAL A 2 10.72 6.94 7.48
C VAL A 2 9.93 5.64 7.54
N SER A 3 9.14 5.38 6.49
CA SER A 3 8.56 4.06 6.17
C SER A 3 9.26 3.51 4.93
N GLY A 4 8.88 2.31 4.47
CA GLY A 4 9.52 1.69 3.32
C GLY A 4 8.61 0.80 2.51
N GLU A 5 8.88 0.72 1.21
CA GLU A 5 8.21 -0.21 0.30
C GLU A 5 8.87 -1.61 0.39
N GLY A 6 8.04 -2.66 0.38
CA GLY A 6 8.45 -4.04 0.66
C GLY A 6 9.23 -4.78 -0.44
N HIS A 7 9.33 -4.23 -1.65
CA HIS A 7 9.89 -4.86 -2.84
C HIS A 7 11.09 -4.09 -3.40
N ILE A 8 12.28 -4.64 -3.19
CA ILE A 8 13.49 -4.09 -3.81
C ILE A 8 13.57 -4.55 -5.26
N VAL A 9 13.60 -3.59 -6.18
CA VAL A 9 13.65 -3.85 -7.62
C VAL A 9 15.04 -3.56 -8.21
N CYS A 10 15.34 -4.11 -9.38
CA CYS A 10 16.69 -3.93 -9.97
C CYS A 10 17.00 -2.52 -10.49
N GLY A 11 16.00 -1.65 -10.69
CA GLY A 11 16.19 -0.27 -11.17
C GLY A 11 16.60 -0.12 -12.65
N HIS A 12 17.08 -1.19 -13.32
CA HIS A 12 17.66 -1.09 -14.67
C HIS A 12 16.92 -1.85 -15.77
N CYS A 13 15.94 -2.72 -15.45
CA CYS A 13 15.15 -3.43 -16.47
C CYS A 13 14.11 -2.51 -17.13
N ARG A 14 13.52 -2.97 -18.25
CA ARG A 14 12.49 -2.23 -18.99
C ARG A 14 11.34 -1.74 -18.09
N ASN A 15 10.86 -2.61 -17.20
CA ASN A 15 9.73 -2.29 -16.31
C ASN A 15 10.15 -1.28 -15.24
N CYS A 16 11.32 -1.44 -14.62
CA CYS A 16 11.83 -0.49 -13.62
C CYS A 16 12.04 0.90 -14.21
N ARG A 17 12.68 1.00 -15.37
CA ARG A 17 12.89 2.29 -16.06
C ARG A 17 11.59 2.95 -16.52
N ALA A 18 10.53 2.17 -16.69
CA ALA A 18 9.19 2.65 -17.02
C ALA A 18 8.32 2.97 -15.78
N GLY A 19 8.89 2.96 -14.57
CA GLY A 19 8.15 3.17 -13.31
C GLY A 19 7.26 2.01 -12.88
N ARG A 20 7.32 0.87 -13.58
CA ARG A 20 6.51 -0.33 -13.30
C ARG A 20 7.30 -1.34 -12.48
N GLY A 21 7.82 -0.88 -11.34
CA GLY A 21 8.66 -1.69 -10.44
C GLY A 21 8.00 -3.01 -10.02
N HIS A 22 6.68 -2.99 -9.82
CA HIS A 22 5.86 -4.18 -9.50
C HIS A 22 5.93 -5.30 -10.56
N LEU A 23 6.42 -5.03 -11.77
CA LEU A 23 6.65 -6.04 -12.83
C LEU A 23 8.12 -6.41 -12.99
N CYS A 24 8.99 -6.04 -12.05
CA CYS A 24 10.40 -6.41 -12.11
C CYS A 24 10.56 -7.92 -11.92
N ARG A 25 11.41 -8.55 -12.75
CA ARG A 25 11.68 -9.99 -12.66
C ARG A 25 12.69 -10.36 -11.58
N ASN A 26 13.40 -9.36 -11.06
CA ASN A 26 14.48 -9.51 -10.09
C ASN A 26 14.10 -8.86 -8.75
N THR A 27 12.81 -8.88 -8.42
CA THR A 27 12.31 -8.30 -7.17
C THR A 27 12.74 -9.15 -5.98
N LEU A 28 13.16 -8.50 -4.90
CA LEU A 28 13.45 -9.14 -3.61
C LEU A 28 12.49 -8.58 -2.55
N GLY A 29 11.61 -9.44 -2.03
CA GLY A 29 10.71 -9.10 -0.94
C GLY A 29 11.45 -9.01 0.39
N VAL A 30 11.34 -7.86 1.06
CA VAL A 30 11.82 -7.63 2.42
C VAL A 30 11.03 -8.52 3.40
N GLY A 31 11.72 -9.42 4.10
CA GLY A 31 11.08 -10.41 4.98
C GLY A 31 10.63 -11.70 4.29
N VAL A 32 10.86 -11.82 2.98
CA VAL A 32 10.56 -13.04 2.21
C VAL A 32 11.83 -13.62 1.59
N ASN A 33 12.50 -12.84 0.73
CA ASN A 33 13.72 -13.28 0.03
C ASN A 33 15.01 -12.80 0.71
N ARG A 34 14.88 -11.88 1.68
CA ARG A 34 15.97 -11.27 2.44
C ARG A 34 15.48 -10.90 3.85
N PRO A 35 16.36 -10.56 4.80
CA PRO A 35 15.94 -10.13 6.14
C PRO A 35 14.87 -9.04 6.12
N GLY A 36 13.90 -9.15 7.02
CA GLY A 36 12.72 -8.31 7.12
C GLY A 36 12.79 -7.24 8.21
N ALA A 37 11.64 -6.62 8.47
CA ALA A 37 11.52 -5.51 9.42
C ALA A 37 11.35 -5.94 10.89
N PHE A 38 11.16 -7.23 11.18
CA PHE A 38 11.11 -7.74 12.56
C PHE A 38 12.52 -7.98 13.11
N GLY A 39 13.27 -6.89 13.24
CA GLY A 39 14.59 -6.80 13.86
C GLY A 39 14.87 -5.36 14.26
N GLU A 40 15.87 -5.13 15.11
CA GLU A 40 16.20 -3.78 15.59
C GLU A 40 16.62 -2.82 14.46
N TYR A 41 17.15 -3.36 13.37
CA TYR A 41 17.61 -2.60 12.22
C TYR A 41 17.22 -3.28 10.90
N LEU A 42 16.89 -2.44 9.91
CA LEU A 42 16.62 -2.86 8.54
C LEU A 42 17.41 -1.97 7.57
N ALA A 43 18.17 -2.58 6.67
CA ALA A 43 18.84 -1.89 5.57
C ALA A 43 18.05 -2.08 4.28
N ILE A 44 17.60 -0.98 3.66
CA ILE A 44 16.94 -0.97 2.34
C ILE A 44 17.54 0.13 1.45
N PRO A 45 17.47 0.02 0.12
CA PRO A 45 17.91 1.08 -0.78
C PRO A 45 17.18 2.39 -0.52
N GLN A 46 17.86 3.53 -0.71
CA GLN A 46 17.28 4.86 -0.51
C GLN A 46 15.97 5.07 -1.29
N HIS A 47 15.85 4.50 -2.49
CA HIS A 47 14.65 4.65 -3.31
C HIS A 47 13.42 3.86 -2.82
N ASN A 48 13.59 2.93 -1.88
CA ASN A 48 12.49 2.25 -1.20
C ASN A 48 12.02 3.00 0.06
N VAL A 49 12.73 4.06 0.47
CA VAL A 49 12.44 4.80 1.70
C VAL A 49 11.45 5.92 1.42
N VAL A 50 10.40 6.02 2.24
CA VAL A 50 9.38 7.07 2.17
C VAL A 50 9.49 7.96 3.41
N PRO A 51 9.77 9.27 3.27
CA PRO A 51 9.80 10.18 4.42
C PRO A 51 8.40 10.34 5.01
N ILE A 52 8.30 10.29 6.34
CA ILE A 52 7.03 10.46 7.05
C ILE A 52 6.94 11.89 7.59
N PRO A 53 5.86 12.64 7.30
CA PRO A 53 5.58 13.93 7.92
C PRO A 53 5.52 13.87 9.44
N ASP A 54 5.88 14.97 10.13
CA ASP A 54 5.99 14.98 11.60
C ASP A 54 4.64 14.83 12.32
N ASP A 55 3.53 15.16 11.66
CA ASP A 55 2.17 15.05 12.18
C ASP A 55 1.55 13.65 12.04
N VAL A 56 2.21 12.72 11.33
CA VAL A 56 1.73 11.34 11.18
C VAL A 56 2.24 10.46 12.34
N PRO A 57 1.35 9.79 13.11
CA PRO A 57 1.74 8.84 14.15
C PRO A 57 2.45 7.60 13.58
N ASP A 58 3.38 7.02 14.35
CA ASP A 58 4.16 5.85 13.91
C ASP A 58 3.28 4.61 13.63
N GLU A 59 2.19 4.44 14.38
CA GLU A 59 1.22 3.37 14.18
C GLU A 59 0.54 3.43 12.80
N ILE A 60 0.32 4.65 12.28
CA ILE A 60 -0.24 4.87 10.95
C ILE A 60 0.85 4.69 9.89
N ALA A 61 2.06 5.18 10.14
CA ALA A 61 3.17 5.03 9.22
C ALA A 61 3.61 3.57 9.01
N ALA A 62 3.43 2.72 10.03
CA ALA A 62 3.72 1.28 9.97
C ALA A 62 2.84 0.52 8.96
N ILE A 63 1.66 1.07 8.62
CA ILE A 63 0.71 0.44 7.70
C ILE A 63 0.65 1.13 6.33
N PHE A 64 1.63 1.98 5.99
CA PHE A 64 1.65 2.68 4.69
C PHE A 64 1.67 1.74 3.49
N ASP A 65 2.34 0.59 3.57
CA ASP A 65 2.37 -0.38 2.46
C ASP A 65 0.97 -0.98 2.17
N PRO A 66 0.25 -1.58 3.14
CA PRO A 66 -1.11 -2.06 2.88
C PRO A 66 -2.12 -0.93 2.65
N LEU A 67 -1.92 0.26 3.22
CA LEU A 67 -2.73 1.44 2.90
C LEU A 67 -2.53 1.88 1.45
N GLY A 68 -1.30 1.84 0.95
CA GLY A 68 -0.98 2.13 -0.45
C GLY A 68 -1.77 1.23 -1.41
N ASN A 69 -1.91 -0.06 -1.09
CA ASN A 69 -2.74 -1.00 -1.86
C ASN A 69 -4.22 -0.60 -1.84
N ALA A 70 -4.74 -0.21 -0.68
CA ALA A 70 -6.12 0.25 -0.53
C ALA A 70 -6.39 1.53 -1.35
N VAL A 71 -5.49 2.51 -1.27
CA VAL A 71 -5.56 3.77 -2.04
C VAL A 71 -5.47 3.50 -3.54
N HIS A 72 -4.50 2.69 -3.98
CA HIS A 72 -4.34 2.32 -5.39
C HIS A 72 -5.61 1.67 -5.96
N THR A 73 -6.23 0.78 -5.19
CA THR A 73 -7.45 0.08 -5.60
C THR A 73 -8.64 1.04 -5.63
N ALA A 74 -8.89 1.79 -4.55
CA ALA A 74 -10.04 2.67 -4.43
C ALA A 74 -10.01 3.84 -5.45
N LEU A 75 -8.82 4.36 -5.77
CA LEU A 75 -8.66 5.49 -6.69
C LEU A 75 -8.45 5.06 -8.15
N SER A 76 -8.70 3.80 -8.48
CA SER A 76 -8.67 3.33 -9.88
C SER A 76 -9.77 3.94 -10.75
N PHE A 77 -10.82 4.50 -10.12
CA PHE A 77 -11.94 5.18 -10.78
C PHE A 77 -12.30 6.47 -10.03
N ASP A 78 -13.04 7.36 -10.70
CA ASP A 78 -13.71 8.48 -10.03
C ASP A 78 -14.90 7.94 -9.24
N LEU A 79 -15.02 8.35 -7.98
CA LEU A 79 -16.02 7.86 -7.05
C LEU A 79 -17.01 8.94 -6.59
N VAL A 80 -16.87 10.19 -7.05
CA VAL A 80 -17.71 11.28 -6.56
C VAL A 80 -19.19 11.01 -6.86
N GLY A 81 -19.99 10.82 -5.82
CA GLY A 81 -21.42 10.54 -5.93
C GLY A 81 -21.79 9.08 -6.27
N GLU A 82 -20.80 8.21 -6.42
CA GLU A 82 -20.99 6.80 -6.78
C GLU A 82 -21.35 5.92 -5.58
N ASP A 83 -22.03 4.80 -5.85
CA ASP A 83 -22.25 3.74 -4.86
C ASP A 83 -21.18 2.65 -5.02
N VAL A 84 -20.42 2.39 -3.96
CA VAL A 84 -19.28 1.46 -3.96
C VAL A 84 -19.60 0.25 -3.09
N LEU A 85 -19.39 -0.94 -3.66
CA LEU A 85 -19.39 -2.21 -2.94
C LEU A 85 -17.97 -2.71 -2.76
N VAL A 86 -17.56 -2.95 -1.52
CA VAL A 86 -16.30 -3.60 -1.15
C VAL A 86 -16.59 -5.03 -0.67
N THR A 87 -16.03 -6.03 -1.36
CA THR A 87 -16.20 -7.44 -0.99
C THR A 87 -14.95 -7.94 -0.27
N GLY A 88 -15.06 -8.17 1.04
CA GLY A 88 -13.97 -8.56 1.95
C GLY A 88 -13.64 -7.43 2.93
N ALA A 89 -13.88 -7.66 4.22
CA ALA A 89 -13.62 -6.78 5.35
C ALA A 89 -12.30 -7.12 6.08
N GLY A 90 -11.29 -7.58 5.33
CA GLY A 90 -9.91 -7.61 5.79
C GLY A 90 -9.31 -6.19 5.89
N PRO A 91 -8.07 -6.03 6.41
CA PRO A 91 -7.47 -4.70 6.64
C PRO A 91 -7.48 -3.79 5.40
N ILE A 92 -7.10 -4.32 4.23
CA ILE A 92 -7.07 -3.55 2.97
C ILE A 92 -8.49 -3.17 2.53
N GLY A 93 -9.47 -4.07 2.68
CA GLY A 93 -10.87 -3.80 2.32
C GLY A 93 -11.48 -2.71 3.19
N ILE A 94 -11.24 -2.76 4.51
CA ILE A 94 -11.66 -1.70 5.45
C ILE A 94 -11.02 -0.36 5.08
N MET A 95 -9.71 -0.33 4.85
CA MET A 95 -9.03 0.89 4.43
C MET A 95 -9.55 1.39 3.08
N GLY A 96 -9.81 0.50 2.11
CA GLY A 96 -10.35 0.86 0.80
C GLY A 96 -11.75 1.47 0.88
N ALA A 97 -12.61 0.93 1.76
CA ALA A 97 -13.92 1.49 2.04
C ALA A 97 -13.82 2.91 2.63
N LEU A 98 -12.89 3.12 3.56
CA LEU A 98 -12.63 4.45 4.15
C LEU A 98 -12.07 5.44 3.12
N VAL A 99 -11.16 4.99 2.24
CA VAL A 99 -10.64 5.83 1.14
C VAL A 99 -11.77 6.22 0.19
N ALA A 100 -12.61 5.26 -0.22
CA ALA A 100 -13.76 5.53 -1.09
C ALA A 100 -14.70 6.58 -0.48
N GLN A 101 -14.99 6.47 0.82
CA GLN A 101 -15.78 7.47 1.54
C GLN A 101 -15.09 8.84 1.57
N CYS A 102 -13.78 8.88 1.83
CA CYS A 102 -13.00 10.10 1.91
C CYS A 102 -12.98 10.89 0.59
N VAL A 103 -12.97 10.19 -0.55
CA VAL A 103 -12.93 10.82 -1.89
C VAL A 103 -14.30 11.11 -2.51
N GLY A 104 -15.38 10.93 -1.75
CA GLY A 104 -16.71 11.42 -2.13
C GLY A 104 -17.70 10.38 -2.65
N ALA A 105 -17.47 9.09 -2.42
CA ALA A 105 -18.50 8.07 -2.67
C ALA A 105 -19.78 8.39 -1.89
N ARG A 106 -20.94 8.30 -2.55
CA ARG A 106 -22.26 8.55 -1.95
C ARG A 106 -22.61 7.48 -0.94
N LYS A 107 -22.37 6.22 -1.30
CA LYS A 107 -22.67 5.07 -0.45
C LYS A 107 -21.51 4.08 -0.53
N VAL A 108 -21.00 3.66 0.61
CA VAL A 108 -20.00 2.60 0.69
C VAL A 108 -20.60 1.45 1.49
N VAL A 109 -20.69 0.28 0.86
CA VAL A 109 -21.15 -0.96 1.49
C VAL A 109 -19.99 -1.93 1.50
N ILE A 110 -19.71 -2.54 2.64
CA ILE A 110 -18.71 -3.60 2.77
C ILE A 110 -19.39 -4.90 3.19
N THR A 111 -18.99 -6.02 2.58
CA THR A 111 -19.53 -7.35 2.87
C THR A 111 -18.40 -8.31 3.21
N ASP A 112 -18.64 -9.21 4.15
CA ASP A 112 -17.77 -10.35 4.43
C ASP A 112 -18.62 -11.58 4.82
N ILE A 113 -18.00 -12.74 4.92
CA ILE A 113 -18.62 -13.93 5.49
C ILE A 113 -18.79 -13.74 7.00
N ASN A 114 -19.92 -14.22 7.53
CA ASN A 114 -20.09 -14.39 8.97
C ASN A 114 -19.79 -15.86 9.30
N PRO A 115 -18.62 -16.16 9.89
CA PRO A 115 -18.20 -17.53 10.17
C PRO A 115 -19.06 -18.24 11.23
#